data_AF-A0A7I4XXW5-F1
#
_entry.id   AF-A0A7I4XXW5-F1
#
_cell.length_a   1.000
_cell.length_b   1.000
_cell.length_c   1.000
_cell.angle_alpha   90.00
_cell.angle_beta   90.00
_cell.angle_gamma   90.00
#
_symmetry.space_group_name_H-M   'P 1'
#
loop_
_entity.id
_entity.type
_entity.pdbx_description
1 polymer ?
#
loop_
_entity_poly.entity_id
_entity_poly.type
_entity_poly.pdbx_seq_one_letter_code
_entity_poly.pdbx_strand_id
1 'polypeptide(L)'
;MLRIVPNQISDERIDTITHRGKRGRKPKAKVNKLECSYCRGAVIESRDCKGHLQYECKDGCLKEACFGDLKDIMFPGAFAKEPLGSLWRAWVAASIFIRNDMNTAEKIKAWKKGVICLDAEALQRVLRLAYDRCKDWTEFLYVTDGISKHERIDDYCFDRTYDEALKSLKRDLDEQEKNRRSKKQGPTAFAAPENALLLERDGSRRGIIAKVATSFEKLRDVLDELKACSTWIIVWPLDTHFTDAQICETLRRCHQQLEEGGRIVSVFPPLMESNQATWRQLTELWQMIEGALQKKAGPSQFLSTASHKIEGGKVFVEAGAPEGCLNFYGKNLGVGCAKALYECIRNSLKEAHLPELNPLEVAPTRAPAPRGGRMWITRSRGREREGLPPPPEIKRARGSL
;
A
#
# COMPACT_ATOMS: atom_id res chain seq x y z
N MET A 1 27.54 2.44 -10.58
CA MET A 1 28.84 1.81 -10.27
C MET A 1 28.62 0.91 -9.06
N LEU A 2 28.55 -0.40 -9.25
CA LEU A 2 28.16 -1.39 -8.22
C LEU A 2 29.39 -1.84 -7.42
N ARG A 3 29.27 -1.98 -6.09
CA ARG A 3 30.35 -2.50 -5.22
C ARG A 3 30.18 -4.01 -5.01
N ILE A 4 31.27 -4.77 -5.13
CA ILE A 4 31.31 -6.23 -4.95
C ILE A 4 32.09 -6.55 -3.66
N VAL A 5 31.57 -7.47 -2.84
CA VAL A 5 32.25 -8.06 -1.68
C VAL A 5 32.71 -9.49 -2.03
N PRO A 6 33.92 -9.95 -1.63
CA PRO A 6 34.46 -11.25 -2.04
C PRO A 6 33.90 -12.45 -1.24
N ASN A 7 33.85 -13.62 -1.89
CA ASN A 7 33.45 -14.91 -1.32
C ASN A 7 34.68 -15.77 -0.95
N GLN A 8 34.58 -16.56 0.14
CA GLN A 8 35.28 -17.85 0.28
C GLN A 8 34.40 -18.89 1.03
N ILE A 9 33.89 -19.87 0.25
CA ILE A 9 33.84 -21.37 0.39
C ILE A 9 33.60 -21.95 1.82
N SER A 10 32.71 -22.92 2.09
CA SER A 10 32.40 -24.20 1.37
C SER A 10 30.95 -24.68 1.56
N ASP A 11 30.38 -25.25 0.50
CA ASP A 11 29.18 -26.09 0.48
C ASP A 11 29.52 -27.52 0.91
N GLU A 12 28.95 -27.99 2.03
CA GLU A 12 28.74 -29.42 2.26
C GLU A 12 27.25 -29.67 2.55
N ARG A 13 26.65 -30.52 1.71
CA ARG A 13 25.24 -30.90 1.76
C ARG A 13 25.10 -32.13 2.64
N ILE A 14 24.50 -31.99 3.81
CA ILE A 14 24.10 -33.13 4.64
C ILE A 14 22.67 -33.51 4.27
N ASP A 15 22.54 -34.53 3.41
CA ASP A 15 21.26 -35.21 3.17
C ASP A 15 20.90 -36.06 4.39
N THR A 16 19.74 -35.79 5.00
CA THR A 16 19.08 -36.75 5.91
C THR A 16 17.76 -37.20 5.29
N ILE A 17 17.81 -38.37 4.67
CA ILE A 17 16.66 -39.16 4.28
C ILE A 17 16.00 -39.68 5.57
N THR A 18 14.71 -39.41 5.77
CA THR A 18 13.89 -40.19 6.71
C THR A 18 12.72 -40.85 5.97
N HIS A 19 12.66 -42.16 6.13
CA HIS A 19 11.64 -43.08 5.64
C HIS A 19 10.41 -43.08 6.58
N ARG A 20 9.23 -43.29 5.96
CA ARG A 20 7.94 -43.75 6.53
C ARG A 20 6.98 -42.69 7.13
N GLY A 21 5.77 -42.67 6.56
CA GLY A 21 4.55 -42.81 7.36
C GLY A 21 3.39 -41.82 7.11
N LYS A 22 2.46 -42.22 6.23
CA LYS A 22 1.02 -41.86 6.21
C LYS A 22 0.63 -40.37 6.29
N ARG A 23 0.24 -39.80 5.14
CA ARG A 23 -0.50 -38.53 5.03
C ARG A 23 -1.90 -38.66 5.64
N GLY A 24 -2.07 -38.23 6.88
CA GLY A 24 -3.37 -37.90 7.44
C GLY A 24 -3.89 -36.59 6.83
N ARG A 25 -5.05 -36.63 6.16
CA ARG A 25 -5.77 -35.42 5.72
C ARG A 25 -6.20 -34.66 6.98
N LYS A 26 -5.63 -33.47 7.22
CA LYS A 26 -6.17 -32.55 8.23
C LYS A 26 -7.65 -32.29 7.90
N PRO A 27 -8.59 -32.41 8.86
CA PRO A 27 -9.98 -32.04 8.63
C PRO A 27 -10.00 -30.55 8.28
N LYS A 28 -10.66 -30.20 7.16
CA LYS A 28 -10.91 -28.81 6.80
C LYS A 28 -11.70 -28.20 7.95
N ALA A 29 -11.16 -27.15 8.56
CA ALA A 29 -11.91 -26.32 9.49
C ALA A 29 -13.20 -25.91 8.77
N LYS A 30 -14.35 -26.31 9.32
CA LYS A 30 -15.64 -25.76 8.92
C LYS A 30 -15.60 -24.30 9.38
N VAL A 31 -15.26 -23.41 8.45
CA VAL A 31 -15.59 -22.00 8.61
C VAL A 31 -17.11 -21.97 8.60
N ASN A 32 -17.71 -21.86 9.78
CA ASN A 32 -19.12 -21.53 9.90
C ASN A 32 -19.27 -20.15 9.28
N LYS A 33 -19.70 -20.12 8.01
CA LYS A 33 -20.20 -18.92 7.37
C LYS A 33 -21.35 -18.47 8.28
N LEU A 34 -21.19 -17.33 8.94
CA LEU A 34 -22.31 -16.65 9.57
C LEU A 34 -23.29 -16.32 8.45
N GLU A 35 -24.27 -17.19 8.23
CA GLU A 35 -25.43 -16.89 7.42
C GLU A 35 -26.21 -15.82 8.18
N CYS A 36 -25.98 -14.57 7.81
CA CYS A 36 -26.81 -13.46 8.22
C CYS A 36 -28.21 -13.73 7.69
N SER A 37 -29.13 -14.13 8.57
CA SER A 37 -30.54 -14.44 8.27
C SER A 37 -31.36 -13.24 7.80
N TYR A 38 -30.72 -12.08 7.58
CA TYR A 38 -31.34 -10.83 7.15
C TYR A 38 -30.98 -10.40 5.72
N CYS A 39 -30.09 -11.12 5.02
CA CYS A 39 -29.72 -10.76 3.64
C CYS A 39 -30.68 -11.44 2.64
N ARG A 40 -31.69 -10.70 2.17
CA ARG A 40 -32.57 -11.10 1.07
C ARG A 40 -32.01 -10.58 -0.26
N GLY A 41 -30.78 -10.95 -0.59
CA GLY A 41 -30.20 -10.60 -1.89
C GLY A 41 -31.06 -11.14 -3.05
N ALA A 42 -30.67 -10.85 -4.30
CA ALA A 42 -31.28 -11.47 -5.47
C ALA A 42 -31.11 -13.00 -5.40
N VAL A 43 -32.13 -13.69 -4.87
CA VAL A 43 -32.12 -15.13 -4.59
C VAL A 43 -33.17 -15.80 -5.46
N ILE A 44 -32.79 -16.93 -6.04
CA ILE A 44 -33.71 -17.81 -6.75
C ILE A 44 -34.60 -18.50 -5.70
N GLU A 45 -35.75 -17.89 -5.38
CA GLU A 45 -36.69 -18.42 -4.37
C GLU A 45 -37.55 -19.60 -4.90
N SER A 46 -37.62 -19.80 -6.22
CA SER A 46 -38.46 -20.86 -6.83
C SER A 46 -37.75 -21.61 -7.96
N ARG A 47 -38.20 -22.85 -8.22
CA ARG A 47 -37.76 -23.67 -9.36
C ARG A 47 -38.19 -23.11 -10.72
N ASP A 48 -39.12 -22.16 -10.75
CA ASP A 48 -39.63 -21.55 -11.98
C ASP A 48 -38.80 -20.34 -12.43
N CYS A 49 -37.93 -19.83 -11.56
CA CYS A 49 -36.98 -18.78 -11.89
C CYS A 49 -35.77 -19.38 -12.62
N LYS A 50 -35.71 -19.24 -13.95
CA LYS A 50 -34.65 -19.82 -14.80
C LYS A 50 -33.26 -19.20 -14.62
N GLY A 51 -33.06 -18.33 -13.63
CA GLY A 51 -31.76 -17.74 -13.27
C GLY A 51 -31.87 -16.36 -12.64
N HIS A 52 -30.78 -15.89 -11.99
CA HIS A 52 -30.75 -14.58 -11.33
C HIS A 52 -31.03 -13.42 -12.30
N LEU A 53 -30.69 -13.52 -13.58
CA LEU A 53 -30.93 -12.44 -14.55
C LEU A 53 -32.41 -12.21 -14.88
N GLN A 54 -33.29 -13.16 -14.55
CA GLN A 54 -34.73 -13.00 -14.62
C GLN A 54 -35.36 -12.62 -13.26
N TYR A 55 -34.54 -12.44 -12.23
CA TYR A 55 -35.00 -12.00 -10.92
C TYR A 55 -35.67 -10.63 -11.02
N GLU A 56 -36.91 -10.56 -10.54
CA GLU A 56 -37.64 -9.32 -10.36
C GLU A 56 -37.66 -8.96 -8.88
N CYS A 57 -37.08 -7.80 -8.56
CA CYS A 57 -37.12 -7.26 -7.21
C CYS A 57 -38.58 -6.99 -6.79
N LYS A 58 -38.94 -7.41 -5.58
CA LYS A 58 -40.30 -7.27 -5.03
C LYS A 58 -40.74 -5.81 -4.95
N ASP A 59 -39.79 -4.90 -4.68
CA ASP A 59 -40.03 -3.46 -4.63
C ASP A 59 -40.08 -2.81 -6.02
N GLY A 60 -39.84 -3.57 -7.09
CA GLY A 60 -39.89 -3.07 -8.46
C GLY A 60 -38.81 -2.04 -8.78
N CYS A 61 -37.66 -2.08 -8.12
CA CYS A 61 -36.59 -1.06 -8.23
C CYS A 61 -36.11 -0.77 -9.67
N LEU A 62 -36.30 -1.73 -10.59
CA LEU A 62 -35.88 -1.60 -11.99
C LEU A 62 -37.04 -1.29 -12.95
N LYS A 63 -38.29 -1.16 -12.47
CA LYS A 63 -39.47 -0.93 -13.32
C LYS A 63 -39.42 0.40 -14.08
N GLU A 64 -38.89 1.44 -13.44
CA GLU A 64 -38.73 2.77 -14.05
C GLU A 64 -37.42 2.91 -14.83
N ALA A 65 -36.53 1.92 -14.77
CA ALA A 65 -35.26 1.96 -15.45
C ALA A 65 -35.45 1.65 -16.95
N CYS A 66 -34.78 2.43 -17.79
CA CYS A 66 -34.85 2.33 -19.25
C CYS A 66 -33.48 2.00 -19.85
N PHE A 67 -33.45 1.56 -21.11
CA PHE A 67 -32.17 1.25 -21.77
C PHE A 67 -31.20 2.44 -21.81
N GLY A 68 -31.73 3.67 -21.87
CA GLY A 68 -30.95 4.90 -21.83
C GLY A 68 -30.22 5.14 -20.51
N ASP A 69 -30.58 4.44 -19.44
CA ASP A 69 -29.88 4.51 -18.15
C ASP A 69 -28.57 3.71 -18.13
N LEU A 70 -28.34 2.83 -19.11
CA LEU A 70 -27.11 2.04 -19.21
C LEU A 70 -25.94 2.92 -19.68
N LYS A 71 -25.04 3.22 -18.75
CA LYS A 71 -23.87 4.07 -19.02
C LYS A 71 -22.95 3.45 -20.08
N ASP A 72 -22.47 4.33 -20.97
CA ASP A 72 -21.57 4.08 -22.09
C ASP A 72 -22.04 2.98 -23.07
N ILE A 73 -23.36 2.78 -23.18
CA ILE A 73 -24.00 2.08 -24.30
C ILE A 73 -25.03 3.04 -24.92
N MET A 74 -24.88 3.32 -26.20
CA MET A 74 -25.74 4.27 -26.90
C MET A 74 -26.97 3.59 -27.50
N PHE A 75 -28.14 3.88 -26.91
CA PHE A 75 -29.44 3.48 -27.47
C PHE A 75 -30.10 4.64 -28.23
N PRO A 76 -30.68 4.38 -29.42
CA PRO A 76 -31.24 5.45 -30.26
C PRO A 76 -32.65 5.88 -29.82
N GLY A 77 -32.85 7.19 -29.65
CA GLY A 77 -34.18 7.83 -29.63
C GLY A 77 -35.20 7.16 -28.69
N ALA A 78 -36.35 6.74 -29.26
CA ALA A 78 -37.42 6.08 -28.50
C ALA A 78 -36.98 4.78 -27.83
N PHE A 79 -35.98 4.09 -28.39
CA PHE A 79 -35.45 2.83 -27.86
C PHE A 79 -34.76 3.02 -26.50
N ALA A 80 -34.10 4.16 -26.31
CA ALA A 80 -33.52 4.51 -25.02
C ALA A 80 -34.58 4.67 -23.92
N LYS A 81 -35.81 5.04 -24.29
CA LYS A 81 -36.92 5.22 -23.35
C LYS A 81 -37.69 3.94 -23.07
N GLU A 82 -37.40 2.85 -23.78
CA GLU A 82 -38.06 1.57 -23.50
C GLU A 82 -37.63 1.05 -22.12
N PRO A 83 -38.58 0.49 -21.33
CA PRO A 83 -38.27 -0.08 -20.03
C PRO A 83 -37.36 -1.29 -20.20
N LEU A 84 -36.41 -1.46 -19.27
CA LEU A 84 -35.46 -2.58 -19.28
C LEU A 84 -36.18 -3.93 -19.18
N GLY A 85 -37.19 -4.03 -18.30
CA GLY A 85 -37.78 -5.30 -17.91
C GLY A 85 -36.83 -6.06 -16.99
N SER A 86 -36.37 -7.24 -17.41
CA SER A 86 -35.41 -8.07 -16.66
C SER A 86 -33.95 -7.74 -17.02
N LEU A 87 -33.00 -8.13 -16.16
CA LEU A 87 -31.58 -8.00 -16.49
C LEU A 87 -31.17 -8.88 -17.67
N TRP A 88 -31.85 -10.00 -17.90
CA TRP A 88 -31.66 -10.84 -19.09
C TRP A 88 -31.99 -10.06 -20.37
N ARG A 89 -33.18 -9.45 -20.43
CA ARG A 89 -33.61 -8.63 -21.57
C ARG A 89 -32.68 -7.44 -21.77
N ALA A 90 -32.31 -6.77 -20.68
CA ALA A 90 -31.33 -5.71 -20.64
C ALA A 90 -30.01 -6.13 -21.29
N TRP A 91 -29.49 -7.29 -20.89
CA TRP A 91 -28.22 -7.81 -21.35
C TRP A 91 -28.23 -8.19 -22.83
N VAL A 92 -29.28 -8.89 -23.30
CA VAL A 92 -29.40 -9.25 -24.72
C VAL A 92 -29.41 -7.98 -25.59
N ALA A 93 -30.17 -6.95 -25.19
CA ALA A 93 -30.18 -5.68 -25.91
C ALA A 93 -28.81 -5.00 -25.86
N ALA A 94 -28.25 -4.80 -24.67
CA ALA A 94 -26.96 -4.16 -24.44
C ALA A 94 -25.84 -4.81 -25.27
N SER A 95 -25.83 -6.14 -25.37
CA SER A 95 -24.82 -6.89 -26.12
C SER A 95 -24.92 -6.70 -27.63
N ILE A 96 -26.11 -6.43 -28.18
CA ILE A 96 -26.25 -6.02 -29.58
C ILE A 96 -25.77 -4.57 -29.75
N PHE A 97 -26.15 -3.68 -28.84
CA PHE A 97 -25.94 -2.25 -29.00
C PHE A 97 -24.51 -1.79 -28.70
N ILE A 98 -23.74 -2.55 -27.92
CA ILE A 98 -22.32 -2.29 -27.65
C ILE A 98 -21.41 -2.60 -28.86
N ARG A 99 -21.87 -3.44 -29.80
CA ARG A 99 -21.08 -3.87 -30.96
C ARG A 99 -20.71 -2.71 -31.87
N ASN A 100 -19.46 -2.65 -32.30
CA ASN A 100 -18.98 -1.61 -33.22
C ASN A 100 -18.99 -2.03 -34.69
N ASP A 101 -19.25 -3.31 -34.98
CA ASP A 101 -19.28 -3.86 -36.33
C ASP A 101 -20.67 -3.79 -37.00
N MET A 102 -21.68 -3.27 -36.29
CA MET A 102 -23.04 -3.10 -36.79
C MET A 102 -23.45 -1.62 -36.71
N ASN A 103 -24.10 -1.11 -37.75
CA ASN A 103 -24.71 0.20 -37.69
C ASN A 103 -26.03 0.17 -36.87
N THR A 104 -26.56 1.34 -36.52
CA THR A 104 -27.77 1.45 -35.69
C THR A 104 -28.99 0.74 -36.28
N ALA A 105 -29.18 0.77 -37.60
CA ALA A 105 -30.30 0.12 -38.26
C ALA A 105 -30.18 -1.41 -38.19
N GLU A 106 -28.98 -1.95 -38.37
CA GLU A 106 -28.67 -3.37 -38.21
C GLU A 106 -28.89 -3.85 -36.78
N LYS A 107 -28.47 -3.05 -35.78
CA LYS A 107 -28.70 -3.34 -34.35
C LYS A 107 -30.20 -3.43 -34.03
N ILE A 108 -30.99 -2.46 -34.48
CA ILE A 108 -32.46 -2.47 -34.31
C ILE A 108 -33.08 -3.70 -34.99
N LYS A 109 -32.63 -4.04 -36.20
CA LYS A 109 -33.11 -5.20 -36.93
C LYS A 109 -32.76 -6.51 -36.21
N ALA A 110 -31.55 -6.64 -35.68
CA ALA A 110 -31.11 -7.81 -34.92
C ALA A 110 -31.94 -7.98 -33.64
N TRP A 111 -32.19 -6.90 -32.90
CA TRP A 111 -33.06 -6.92 -31.73
C TRP A 111 -34.48 -7.37 -32.08
N LYS A 112 -35.10 -6.76 -33.10
CA LYS A 112 -36.47 -7.12 -33.53
C LYS A 112 -36.60 -8.56 -33.99
N LYS A 113 -35.51 -9.15 -34.48
CA LYS A 113 -35.43 -10.56 -34.89
C LYS A 113 -35.16 -11.52 -33.72
N GLY A 114 -34.96 -11.02 -32.50
CA GLY A 114 -34.63 -11.84 -31.34
C GLY A 114 -33.24 -12.47 -31.42
N VAL A 115 -32.28 -11.82 -32.08
CA VAL A 115 -30.89 -12.32 -32.12
C VAL A 115 -30.29 -12.24 -30.72
N ILE A 116 -29.69 -13.33 -30.25
CA ILE A 116 -28.99 -13.38 -28.96
C ILE A 116 -27.49 -13.47 -29.24
N CYS A 117 -26.76 -12.41 -28.88
CA CYS A 117 -25.31 -12.41 -28.77
C CYS A 117 -24.97 -11.91 -27.38
N LEU A 118 -24.32 -12.72 -26.54
CA LEU A 118 -24.05 -12.37 -25.14
C LEU A 118 -22.62 -11.84 -25.00
N ASP A 119 -22.49 -10.63 -24.46
CA ASP A 119 -21.20 -9.96 -24.28
C ASP A 119 -20.93 -9.64 -22.80
N ALA A 120 -19.71 -9.89 -22.32
CA ALA A 120 -19.36 -9.70 -20.92
C ALA A 120 -19.32 -8.22 -20.51
N GLU A 121 -18.87 -7.33 -21.39
CA GLU A 121 -18.80 -5.90 -21.10
C GLU A 121 -20.22 -5.32 -21.01
N ALA A 122 -21.11 -5.71 -21.93
CA ALA A 122 -22.52 -5.35 -21.85
C ALA A 122 -23.16 -5.80 -20.53
N LEU A 123 -22.89 -7.03 -20.08
CA LEU A 123 -23.40 -7.53 -18.80
C LEU A 123 -22.87 -6.73 -17.63
N GLN A 124 -21.58 -6.36 -17.63
CA GLN A 124 -20.98 -5.54 -16.59
C GLN A 124 -21.72 -4.21 -16.43
N ARG A 125 -22.13 -3.55 -17.52
CA ARG A 125 -22.90 -2.30 -17.47
C ARG A 125 -24.32 -2.50 -16.93
N VAL A 126 -24.96 -3.61 -17.30
CA VAL A 126 -26.28 -3.98 -16.80
C VAL A 126 -26.24 -4.28 -15.30
N LEU A 127 -25.27 -5.08 -14.84
CA LEU A 127 -25.06 -5.37 -13.43
C LEU A 127 -24.70 -4.11 -12.65
N ARG A 128 -23.96 -3.16 -13.26
CA ARG A 128 -23.66 -1.88 -12.62
C ARG A 128 -24.92 -1.05 -12.37
N LEU A 129 -25.81 -0.95 -13.35
CA LEU A 129 -27.08 -0.25 -13.16
C LEU A 129 -27.92 -0.91 -12.07
N ALA A 130 -27.95 -2.25 -12.03
CA ALA A 130 -28.65 -3.00 -11.00
C ALA A 130 -28.06 -2.76 -9.60
N TYR A 131 -26.72 -2.75 -9.48
CA TYR A 131 -26.00 -2.40 -8.25
C TYR A 131 -26.38 -1.01 -7.74
N ASP A 132 -26.47 -0.03 -8.64
CA ASP A 132 -26.74 1.37 -8.28
C ASP A 132 -28.23 1.61 -7.92
N ARG A 133 -29.17 0.81 -8.46
CA ARG A 133 -30.63 1.04 -8.30
C ARG A 133 -31.38 0.05 -7.43
N CYS A 134 -30.86 -1.16 -7.20
CA CYS A 134 -31.61 -2.22 -6.52
C CYS A 134 -30.79 -2.85 -5.39
N LYS A 135 -31.30 -2.71 -4.16
CA LYS A 135 -30.64 -3.21 -2.95
C LYS A 135 -30.40 -4.73 -2.99
N ASP A 136 -31.36 -5.51 -3.47
CA ASP A 136 -31.23 -6.97 -3.56
C ASP A 136 -30.06 -7.36 -4.48
N TRP A 137 -29.88 -6.61 -5.58
CA TRP A 137 -28.74 -6.77 -6.48
C TRP A 137 -27.43 -6.26 -5.88
N THR A 138 -27.44 -5.14 -5.16
CA THR A 138 -26.27 -4.66 -4.41
C THR A 138 -25.78 -5.72 -3.43
N GLU A 139 -26.68 -6.30 -2.63
CA GLU A 139 -26.36 -7.36 -1.66
C GLU A 139 -25.86 -8.62 -2.37
N PHE A 140 -26.54 -9.06 -3.43
CA PHE A 140 -26.14 -10.21 -4.21
C PHE A 140 -24.72 -10.06 -4.78
N LEU A 141 -24.43 -8.93 -5.41
CA LEU A 141 -23.13 -8.65 -6.02
C LEU A 141 -22.03 -8.56 -4.98
N TYR A 142 -22.33 -8.06 -3.78
CA TYR A 142 -21.36 -8.01 -2.69
C TYR A 142 -20.97 -9.42 -2.20
N VAL A 143 -21.96 -10.29 -2.01
CA VAL A 143 -21.76 -11.61 -1.38
C VAL A 143 -21.29 -12.70 -2.37
N THR A 144 -21.59 -12.56 -3.65
CA THR A 144 -21.39 -13.63 -4.64
C THR A 144 -20.01 -13.59 -5.28
N ASP A 145 -19.16 -14.61 -5.07
CA ASP A 145 -17.80 -14.68 -5.65
C ASP A 145 -17.77 -15.17 -7.11
N GLY A 146 -18.88 -15.73 -7.57
CA GLY A 146 -19.06 -16.32 -8.89
C GLY A 146 -20.39 -17.02 -8.93
N ILE A 147 -20.91 -17.26 -10.13
CA ILE A 147 -22.16 -17.97 -10.28
C ILE A 147 -21.89 -19.47 -10.47
N SER A 148 -22.34 -20.27 -9.50
CA SER A 148 -22.20 -21.73 -9.58
C SER A 148 -23.34 -22.30 -10.43
N LYS A 149 -23.00 -22.85 -11.61
CA LYS A 149 -23.88 -23.57 -12.57
C LYS A 149 -25.33 -23.10 -12.55
N HIS A 150 -25.65 -22.11 -13.38
CA HIS A 150 -27.04 -21.68 -13.54
C HIS A 150 -27.85 -22.58 -14.46
N GLU A 151 -29.16 -22.62 -14.23
CA GLU A 151 -30.10 -23.10 -15.24
C GLU A 151 -30.02 -22.20 -16.48
N ARG A 152 -30.17 -22.81 -17.65
CA ARG A 152 -30.07 -22.08 -18.92
C ARG A 152 -31.27 -21.14 -19.06
N ILE A 153 -31.01 -19.94 -19.55
CA ILE A 153 -32.05 -19.01 -19.97
C ILE A 153 -32.10 -19.08 -21.50
N ASP A 154 -33.28 -19.37 -22.05
CA ASP A 154 -33.50 -19.54 -23.50
C ASP A 154 -32.52 -20.54 -24.16
N ASP A 155 -32.18 -21.62 -23.45
CA ASP A 155 -31.19 -22.65 -23.85
C ASP A 155 -29.72 -22.20 -23.92
N TYR A 156 -29.40 -20.96 -23.52
CA TYR A 156 -28.04 -20.45 -23.48
C TYR A 156 -27.35 -20.74 -22.14
N CYS A 157 -26.11 -21.24 -22.22
CA CYS A 157 -25.19 -21.33 -21.09
C CYS A 157 -24.30 -20.09 -21.07
N PHE A 158 -24.26 -19.39 -19.93
CA PHE A 158 -23.58 -18.10 -19.81
C PHE A 158 -22.70 -17.98 -18.57
N ASP A 159 -22.46 -19.09 -17.85
CA ASP A 159 -21.71 -19.12 -16.59
C ASP A 159 -20.37 -18.37 -16.70
N ARG A 160 -19.60 -18.66 -17.76
CA ARG A 160 -18.29 -18.05 -17.99
C ARG A 160 -18.38 -16.54 -18.24
N THR A 161 -19.27 -16.12 -19.14
CA THR A 161 -19.44 -14.71 -19.51
C THR A 161 -19.92 -13.88 -18.33
N TYR A 162 -20.79 -14.47 -17.50
CA TYR A 162 -21.24 -13.85 -16.26
C TYR A 162 -20.10 -13.71 -15.25
N ASP A 163 -19.34 -14.77 -14.99
CA ASP A 163 -18.22 -14.73 -14.05
C ASP A 163 -17.17 -13.70 -14.47
N GLU A 164 -16.90 -13.59 -15.78
CA GLU A 164 -16.02 -12.58 -16.35
C GLU A 164 -16.57 -11.17 -16.09
N ALA A 165 -17.86 -10.92 -16.38
CA ALA A 165 -18.51 -9.63 -16.13
C ALA A 165 -18.56 -9.26 -14.64
N LEU A 166 -18.88 -10.21 -13.76
CA LEU A 166 -18.96 -10.02 -12.31
C LEU A 166 -17.58 -9.67 -11.72
N LYS A 167 -16.53 -10.41 -12.11
CA LYS A 167 -15.15 -10.10 -11.70
C LYS A 167 -14.72 -8.73 -12.19
N SER A 168 -15.10 -8.37 -13.42
CA SER A 168 -14.81 -7.05 -13.98
C SER A 168 -15.51 -5.93 -13.19
N LEU A 169 -16.81 -6.06 -12.93
CA LEU A 169 -17.58 -5.10 -12.14
C LEU A 169 -17.03 -4.92 -10.72
N LYS A 170 -16.67 -6.02 -10.05
CA LYS A 170 -16.09 -5.96 -8.70
C LYS A 170 -14.78 -5.17 -8.67
N ARG A 171 -13.91 -5.36 -9.66
CA ARG A 171 -12.68 -4.57 -9.79
C ARG A 171 -12.97 -3.09 -10.01
N ASP A 172 -13.93 -2.75 -10.85
CA ASP A 172 -14.33 -1.35 -11.08
C ASP A 172 -14.89 -0.71 -9.81
N LEU A 173 -15.71 -1.44 -9.04
CA LEU A 173 -16.24 -0.98 -7.77
C LEU A 173 -15.12 -0.76 -6.74
N ASP A 174 -14.19 -1.70 -6.62
CA ASP A 174 -13.02 -1.56 -5.74
C ASP A 174 -12.16 -0.35 -6.13
N GLU A 175 -11.93 -0.14 -7.43
CA GLU A 175 -11.14 0.98 -7.94
C GLU A 175 -11.85 2.33 -7.73
N GLN A 176 -13.15 2.40 -7.98
CA GLN A 176 -13.94 3.60 -7.67
C GLN A 176 -13.93 3.93 -6.19
N GLU A 177 -14.06 2.92 -5.33
CA GLU A 177 -14.03 3.15 -3.88
C GLU A 177 -12.66 3.66 -3.45
N LYS A 178 -11.57 3.06 -3.95
CA LYS A 178 -10.20 3.57 -3.74
C LYS A 178 -10.04 5.02 -4.18
N ASN A 179 -10.59 5.38 -5.35
CA ASN A 179 -10.52 6.73 -5.90
C ASN A 179 -11.38 7.75 -5.13
N ARG A 180 -12.45 7.30 -4.46
CA ARG A 180 -13.34 8.15 -3.67
C ARG A 180 -12.80 8.47 -2.27
N ARG A 181 -11.81 7.72 -1.77
CA ARG A 181 -11.24 7.93 -0.43
C ARG A 181 -10.69 9.35 -0.30
N SER A 182 -11.17 10.07 0.71
CA SER A 182 -10.63 11.38 1.06
C SER A 182 -9.21 11.25 1.60
N LYS A 183 -8.30 12.14 1.21
CA LYS A 183 -6.93 12.13 1.75
C LYS A 183 -6.95 12.45 3.25
N LYS A 184 -6.46 11.52 4.07
CA LYS A 184 -6.32 11.70 5.51
C LYS A 184 -5.34 12.83 5.80
N GLN A 185 -5.70 13.71 6.72
CA GLN A 185 -4.84 14.81 7.18
C GLN A 185 -4.25 14.47 8.55
N GLY A 186 -3.06 14.99 8.83
CA GLY A 186 -2.35 14.69 10.07
C GLY A 186 -0.83 14.60 9.90
N PRO A 187 -0.10 14.39 10.99
CA PRO A 187 1.36 14.33 10.97
C PRO A 187 1.89 13.08 10.25
N THR A 188 3.19 13.09 9.99
CA THR A 188 3.94 11.93 9.49
C THR A 188 4.52 11.15 10.67
N ALA A 189 4.30 9.84 10.66
CA ALA A 189 4.91 8.91 11.60
C ALA A 189 6.08 8.15 10.97
N PHE A 190 7.07 7.84 11.79
CA PHE A 190 8.24 7.04 11.42
C PHE A 190 8.41 5.88 12.41
N ALA A 191 7.95 4.69 12.01
CA ALA A 191 8.13 3.46 12.75
C ALA A 191 9.35 2.73 12.19
N ALA A 192 10.38 2.53 13.01
CA ALA A 192 11.56 1.79 12.60
C ALA A 192 12.15 0.97 13.76
N PRO A 193 13.09 0.04 13.50
CA PRO A 193 13.82 -0.68 14.54
C PRO A 193 14.63 0.23 15.49
N GLU A 194 15.60 -0.33 16.21
CA GLU A 194 16.39 0.36 17.25
C GLU A 194 17.04 1.66 16.77
N ASN A 195 17.25 1.79 15.45
CA ASN A 195 17.75 3.00 14.84
C ASN A 195 16.83 4.22 15.09
N ALA A 196 15.51 4.08 15.24
CA ALA A 196 14.61 5.20 15.54
C ALA A 196 14.69 5.72 16.98
N LEU A 197 15.38 5.03 17.90
CA LEU A 197 15.32 5.32 19.34
C LEU A 197 15.62 6.78 19.69
N LEU A 198 16.55 7.40 18.98
CA LEU A 198 16.96 8.77 19.26
C LEU A 198 15.99 9.79 18.66
N LEU A 199 15.37 9.50 17.51
CA LEU A 199 14.27 10.30 16.98
C LEU A 199 13.03 10.21 17.87
N GLU A 200 12.75 9.02 18.43
CA GLU A 200 11.66 8.83 19.38
C GLU A 200 11.89 9.67 20.66
N ARG A 201 13.12 9.74 21.18
CA ARG A 201 13.49 10.61 22.31
C ARG A 201 13.38 12.11 22.02
N ASP A 202 13.65 12.53 20.78
CA ASP A 202 13.47 13.92 20.37
C ASP A 202 11.98 14.32 20.34
N GLY A 203 11.07 13.34 20.29
CA GLY A 203 9.62 13.54 20.25
C GLY A 203 9.16 14.28 19.00
N SER A 204 8.02 14.97 19.10
CA SER A 204 7.44 15.74 17.97
C SER A 204 8.23 16.98 17.56
N ARG A 205 9.30 17.33 18.30
CA ARG A 205 10.14 18.53 18.03
C ARG A 205 10.74 18.52 16.63
N ARG A 206 10.93 17.33 16.06
CA ARG A 206 11.49 17.10 14.72
C ARG A 206 10.48 17.29 13.58
N GLY A 207 9.20 17.56 13.87
CA GLY A 207 8.16 17.66 12.84
C GLY A 207 7.59 16.30 12.40
N ILE A 208 8.06 15.20 13.01
CA ILE A 208 7.54 13.84 12.80
C ILE A 208 7.33 13.14 14.15
N ILE A 209 6.51 12.09 14.17
CA ILE A 209 6.33 11.22 15.33
C ILE A 209 7.11 9.93 15.08
N ALA A 210 8.25 9.76 15.73
CA ALA A 210 9.06 8.55 15.61
C ALA A 210 8.75 7.55 16.73
N LYS A 211 8.69 6.26 16.39
CA LYS A 211 8.45 5.16 17.32
C LYS A 211 9.35 3.96 17.02
N VAL A 212 9.86 3.31 18.07
CA VAL A 212 10.71 2.12 17.91
C VAL A 212 9.88 0.85 17.86
N ALA A 213 9.96 0.12 16.75
CA ALA A 213 9.31 -1.16 16.50
C ALA A 213 10.34 -2.21 16.06
N THR A 214 10.76 -3.06 16.99
CA THR A 214 11.83 -4.07 16.79
C THR A 214 11.30 -5.44 16.37
N SER A 215 10.00 -5.68 16.56
CA SER A 215 9.30 -6.93 16.22
C SER A 215 7.96 -6.62 15.55
N PHE A 216 7.35 -7.60 14.89
CA PHE A 216 6.01 -7.42 14.31
C PHE A 216 4.94 -7.19 15.38
N GLU A 217 5.10 -7.80 16.56
CA GLU A 217 4.21 -7.52 17.70
C GLU A 217 4.31 -6.08 18.17
N LYS A 218 5.52 -5.56 18.35
CA LYS A 218 5.70 -4.18 18.76
C LYS A 218 5.26 -3.20 17.68
N LEU A 219 5.51 -3.53 16.41
CA LEU A 219 5.03 -2.75 15.27
C LEU A 219 3.51 -2.64 15.30
N ARG A 220 2.80 -3.76 15.48
CA ARG A 220 1.34 -3.77 15.64
C ARG A 220 0.86 -2.74 16.68
N ASP A 221 1.46 -2.76 17.87
CA ASP A 221 1.07 -1.86 18.97
C ASP A 221 1.40 -0.40 18.65
N VAL A 222 2.58 -0.15 18.07
CA VAL A 222 3.00 1.18 17.61
C VAL A 222 2.05 1.72 16.55
N LEU A 223 1.55 0.90 15.63
CA LEU A 223 0.60 1.35 14.59
C LEU A 223 -0.75 1.77 15.20
N ASP A 224 -1.21 1.15 16.30
CA ASP A 224 -2.40 1.59 17.02
C ASP A 224 -2.23 2.97 17.66
N GLU A 225 -1.04 3.24 18.22
CA GLU A 225 -0.69 4.57 18.76
C GLU A 225 -0.65 5.64 17.66
N LEU A 226 -0.23 5.26 16.44
CA LEU A 226 -0.01 6.17 15.31
C LEU A 226 -1.25 6.38 14.43
N LYS A 227 -2.42 5.85 14.79
CA LYS A 227 -3.67 5.95 14.01
C LYS A 227 -4.09 7.37 13.62
N ALA A 228 -3.70 8.39 14.38
CA ALA A 228 -4.01 9.78 14.07
C ALA A 228 -3.12 10.37 12.96
N CYS A 229 -2.03 9.69 12.58
CA CYS A 229 -1.10 10.17 11.57
C CYS A 229 -1.66 9.93 10.16
N SER A 230 -1.42 10.88 9.26
CA SER A 230 -1.86 10.74 7.86
C SER A 230 -0.96 9.82 7.07
N THR A 231 0.33 9.79 7.40
CA THR A 231 1.36 9.11 6.63
C THR A 231 2.20 8.28 7.59
N TRP A 232 2.33 6.99 7.32
CA TRP A 232 3.17 6.07 8.08
C TRP A 232 4.37 5.66 7.24
N ILE A 233 5.57 5.94 7.72
CA ILE A 233 6.79 5.36 7.19
C ILE A 233 7.13 4.16 8.07
N ILE A 234 7.13 2.97 7.47
CA ILE A 234 7.36 1.70 8.15
C ILE A 234 8.66 1.11 7.63
N VAL A 235 9.69 1.10 8.47
CA VAL A 235 10.88 0.29 8.25
C VAL A 235 10.60 -1.07 8.86
N TRP A 236 10.55 -2.12 8.02
CA TRP A 236 10.14 -3.44 8.50
C TRP A 236 11.12 -4.02 9.51
N PRO A 237 10.62 -4.70 10.57
CA PRO A 237 11.47 -5.27 11.60
C PRO A 237 12.28 -6.46 11.07
N LEU A 238 13.52 -6.58 11.55
CA LEU A 238 14.40 -7.73 11.32
C LEU A 238 14.07 -8.88 12.30
N ASP A 239 12.79 -9.23 12.37
CA ASP A 239 12.24 -10.19 13.32
C ASP A 239 12.00 -11.53 12.62
N THR A 240 12.63 -12.60 13.13
CA THR A 240 12.45 -13.98 12.64
C THR A 240 11.55 -14.82 13.54
N HIS A 241 11.11 -14.26 14.67
CA HIS A 241 10.29 -14.94 15.68
C HIS A 241 8.83 -14.45 15.64
N PHE A 242 8.33 -14.17 14.44
CA PHE A 242 6.94 -13.77 14.24
C PHE A 242 6.02 -14.98 14.06
N THR A 243 4.73 -14.73 14.24
CA THR A 243 3.62 -15.64 13.95
C THR A 243 2.77 -15.09 12.83
N ASP A 244 2.10 -15.97 12.07
CA ASP A 244 1.15 -15.54 11.02
C ASP A 244 0.10 -14.58 11.56
N ALA A 245 -0.36 -14.78 12.80
CA ALA A 245 -1.32 -13.91 13.47
C ALA A 245 -0.78 -12.48 13.64
N GLN A 246 0.49 -12.31 14.05
CA GLN A 246 1.11 -10.98 14.19
C GLN A 246 1.24 -10.27 12.83
N ILE A 247 1.58 -11.00 11.76
CA ILE A 247 1.66 -10.45 10.40
C ILE A 247 0.27 -10.02 9.91
N CYS A 248 -0.74 -10.91 10.03
CA CYS A 248 -2.11 -10.61 9.63
C CYS A 248 -2.67 -9.39 10.36
N GLU A 249 -2.38 -9.27 11.66
CA GLU A 249 -2.88 -8.19 12.50
C GLU A 249 -2.17 -6.86 12.23
N THR A 250 -0.88 -6.90 11.85
CA THR A 250 -0.14 -5.75 11.31
C THR A 250 -0.74 -5.29 9.98
N LEU A 251 -0.95 -6.23 9.04
CA LEU A 251 -1.58 -5.96 7.74
C LEU A 251 -2.98 -5.37 7.89
N ARG A 252 -3.77 -5.84 8.86
CA ARG A 252 -5.11 -5.31 9.13
C ARG A 252 -5.08 -3.81 9.47
N ARG A 253 -4.12 -3.38 10.31
CA ARG A 253 -3.94 -1.95 10.64
C ARG A 253 -3.51 -1.13 9.44
N CYS A 254 -2.59 -1.66 8.64
CA CYS A 254 -2.17 -1.01 7.40
C CYS A 254 -3.34 -0.88 6.40
N HIS A 255 -4.18 -1.90 6.26
CA HIS A 255 -5.38 -1.82 5.42
C HIS A 255 -6.35 -0.76 5.94
N GLN A 256 -6.62 -0.74 7.25
CA GLN A 256 -7.47 0.28 7.86
C GLN A 256 -6.92 1.69 7.61
N GLN A 257 -5.61 1.90 7.75
CA GLN A 257 -4.97 3.18 7.44
C GLN A 257 -5.19 3.60 5.98
N LEU A 258 -5.10 2.68 5.02
CA LEU A 258 -5.36 2.95 3.60
C LEU A 258 -6.84 3.23 3.32
N GLU A 259 -7.75 2.50 3.96
CA GLU A 259 -9.21 2.69 3.86
C GLU A 259 -9.64 4.05 4.40
N GLU A 260 -9.03 4.50 5.50
CA GLU A 260 -9.23 5.84 6.08
C GLU A 260 -8.57 6.97 5.26
N GLY A 261 -7.98 6.66 4.11
CA GLY A 261 -7.36 7.65 3.23
C GLY A 261 -5.93 8.03 3.59
N GLY A 262 -5.32 7.30 4.52
CA GLY A 262 -3.92 7.45 4.91
C GLY A 262 -2.95 6.96 3.85
N ARG A 263 -1.67 7.28 4.07
CA ARG A 263 -0.55 6.86 3.22
C ARG A 263 0.42 5.98 3.98
N ILE A 264 1.02 5.02 3.29
CA ILE A 264 2.04 4.13 3.82
C ILE A 264 3.26 4.17 2.90
N VAL A 265 4.42 4.44 3.50
CA VAL A 265 5.74 4.32 2.87
C VAL A 265 6.40 3.08 3.48
N SER A 266 6.58 2.06 2.66
CA SER A 266 7.23 0.81 3.01
C SER A 266 8.72 0.90 2.74
N VAL A 267 9.51 0.52 3.74
CA VAL A 267 10.97 0.64 3.69
C VAL A 267 11.62 -0.65 4.16
N PHE A 268 12.53 -1.16 3.34
CA PHE A 268 13.35 -2.30 3.72
C PHE A 268 14.49 -1.80 4.63
N PRO A 269 14.79 -2.51 5.72
CA PRO A 269 15.83 -2.07 6.64
C PRO A 269 17.21 -2.04 5.94
N PRO A 270 18.13 -1.15 6.38
CA PRO A 270 19.49 -1.11 5.86
C PRO A 270 20.17 -2.49 5.90
N LEU A 271 20.78 -2.89 4.77
CA LEU A 271 21.47 -4.16 4.63
C LEU A 271 22.91 -4.01 5.12
N MET A 272 23.26 -4.70 6.20
CA MET A 272 24.60 -4.74 6.80
C MET A 272 25.17 -6.16 6.73
N GLU A 273 26.49 -6.28 6.85
CA GLU A 273 27.16 -7.60 6.94
C GLU A 273 26.61 -8.42 8.11
N SER A 274 26.35 -7.79 9.26
CA SER A 274 25.85 -8.43 10.46
C SER A 274 24.41 -8.93 10.37
N ASN A 275 23.57 -8.37 9.49
CA ASN A 275 22.15 -8.73 9.37
C ASN A 275 21.79 -9.37 8.02
N GLN A 276 22.77 -9.58 7.13
CA GLN A 276 22.52 -10.00 5.75
C GLN A 276 21.75 -11.32 5.65
N ALA A 277 22.06 -12.30 6.49
CA ALA A 277 21.38 -13.60 6.49
C ALA A 277 19.88 -13.44 6.81
N THR A 278 19.57 -12.77 7.91
CA THR A 278 18.20 -12.46 8.34
C THR A 278 17.45 -11.62 7.31
N TRP A 279 18.12 -10.61 6.76
CA TRP A 279 17.55 -9.72 5.75
C TRP A 279 17.10 -10.51 4.50
N ARG A 280 17.94 -11.43 4.00
CA ARG A 280 17.59 -12.29 2.85
C ARG A 280 16.41 -13.20 3.17
N GLN A 281 16.38 -13.79 4.37
CA GLN A 281 15.28 -14.65 4.81
C GLN A 281 13.93 -13.90 4.84
N LEU A 282 13.92 -12.64 5.27
CA LEU A 282 12.70 -11.85 5.42
C LEU A 282 12.29 -11.10 4.15
N THR A 283 13.13 -11.09 3.11
CA THR A 283 12.87 -10.36 1.86
C THR A 283 11.55 -10.79 1.21
N GLU A 284 11.31 -12.10 1.10
CA GLU A 284 10.09 -12.64 0.50
C GLU A 284 8.84 -12.27 1.32
N LEU A 285 8.96 -12.26 2.65
CA LEU A 285 7.89 -11.84 3.55
C LEU A 285 7.53 -10.36 3.33
N TRP A 286 8.53 -9.48 3.31
CA TRP A 286 8.29 -8.05 3.09
C TRP A 286 7.71 -7.79 1.70
N GLN A 287 8.20 -8.46 0.66
CA GLN A 287 7.61 -8.37 -0.68
C GLN A 287 6.13 -8.84 -0.72
N MET A 288 5.81 -9.91 0.00
CA MET A 288 4.42 -10.38 0.15
C MET A 288 3.54 -9.32 0.83
N ILE A 289 4.03 -8.72 1.91
CA ILE A 289 3.36 -7.63 2.63
C ILE A 289 3.14 -6.44 1.70
N GLU A 290 4.17 -5.96 0.99
CA GLU A 290 4.05 -4.86 0.04
C GLU A 290 3.03 -5.17 -1.06
N GLY A 291 3.04 -6.38 -1.61
CA GLY A 291 2.06 -6.83 -2.60
C GLY A 291 0.63 -6.84 -2.07
N ALA A 292 0.42 -7.18 -0.80
CA ALA A 292 -0.89 -7.11 -0.15
C ALA A 292 -1.35 -5.66 0.03
N LEU A 293 -0.46 -4.77 0.47
CA LEU A 293 -0.75 -3.35 0.67
C LEU A 293 -1.02 -2.64 -0.66
N GLN A 294 -0.23 -2.89 -1.69
CA GLN A 294 -0.41 -2.33 -3.04
C GLN A 294 -1.78 -2.68 -3.63
N LYS A 295 -2.28 -3.90 -3.39
CA LYS A 295 -3.60 -4.32 -3.87
C LYS A 295 -4.75 -3.55 -3.20
N LYS A 296 -4.57 -3.10 -1.95
CA LYS A 296 -5.58 -2.38 -1.17
C LYS A 296 -5.48 -0.87 -1.27
N ALA A 297 -4.28 -0.35 -1.54
CA ALA A 297 -4.02 1.07 -1.71
C ALA A 297 -4.79 1.64 -2.92
N GLY A 298 -5.30 2.86 -2.76
CA GLY A 298 -5.70 3.73 -3.86
C GLY A 298 -4.52 4.51 -4.42
N PRO A 299 -4.76 5.40 -5.40
CA PRO A 299 -3.70 6.14 -6.07
C PRO A 299 -2.82 6.92 -5.09
N SER A 300 -1.50 6.74 -5.20
CA SER A 300 -0.49 7.41 -4.39
C SER A 300 -0.61 7.19 -2.86
N GLN A 301 -1.38 6.19 -2.41
CA GLN A 301 -1.49 5.87 -0.98
C GLN A 301 -0.38 4.94 -0.48
N PHE A 302 0.18 4.10 -1.35
CA PHE A 302 1.27 3.19 -0.99
C PHE A 302 2.50 3.49 -1.85
N LEU A 303 3.65 3.59 -1.21
CA LEU A 303 4.95 3.82 -1.83
C LEU A 303 5.96 2.83 -1.24
N SER A 304 6.77 2.20 -2.07
CA SER A 304 7.85 1.29 -1.65
C SER A 304 9.18 1.90 -2.02
N THR A 305 10.16 1.82 -1.12
CA THR A 305 11.56 2.18 -1.42
C THR A 305 12.39 0.97 -1.89
N ALA A 306 11.80 -0.22 -1.97
CA ALA A 306 12.54 -1.44 -2.27
C ALA A 306 13.17 -1.37 -3.68
N SER A 307 14.50 -1.45 -3.75
CA SER A 307 15.27 -1.27 -5.00
C SER A 307 16.40 -2.30 -5.15
N HIS A 308 16.23 -3.46 -4.51
CA HIS A 308 17.23 -4.52 -4.49
C HIS A 308 16.99 -5.58 -5.56
N LYS A 309 18.07 -6.27 -5.95
CA LYS A 309 18.07 -7.47 -6.79
C LYS A 309 18.98 -8.52 -6.17
N ILE A 310 18.50 -9.76 -6.07
CA ILE A 310 19.32 -10.89 -5.64
C ILE A 310 19.72 -11.70 -6.89
N GLU A 311 21.02 -11.79 -7.15
CA GLU A 311 21.55 -12.50 -8.32
C GLU A 311 22.85 -13.22 -7.94
N GLY A 312 22.94 -14.53 -8.24
CA GLY A 312 24.12 -15.35 -7.92
C GLY A 312 24.49 -15.35 -6.43
N GLY A 313 23.50 -15.29 -5.54
CA GLY A 313 23.73 -15.23 -4.09
C GLY A 313 24.28 -13.89 -3.58
N LYS A 314 24.33 -12.86 -4.41
CA LYS A 314 24.71 -11.49 -4.05
C LYS A 314 23.49 -10.58 -4.07
N VAL A 315 23.47 -9.60 -3.17
CA VAL A 315 22.43 -8.57 -3.12
C VAL A 315 22.99 -7.30 -3.76
N PHE A 316 22.30 -6.82 -4.79
CA PHE A 316 22.56 -5.56 -5.45
C PHE A 316 21.49 -4.57 -5.01
N VAL A 317 21.89 -3.36 -4.69
CA VAL A 317 20.97 -2.29 -4.24
C VAL A 317 21.28 -1.05 -5.08
N GLU A 318 20.24 -0.32 -5.46
CA GLU A 318 20.39 0.94 -6.17
C GLU A 318 21.17 1.98 -5.33
N ALA A 319 21.99 2.79 -6.00
CA ALA A 319 22.76 3.83 -5.31
C ALA A 319 21.81 4.90 -4.75
N GLY A 320 21.92 5.17 -3.45
CA GLY A 320 21.05 6.13 -2.76
C GLY A 320 19.75 5.53 -2.22
N ALA A 321 19.56 4.21 -2.35
CA ALA A 321 18.44 3.53 -1.74
C ALA A 321 18.61 3.38 -0.22
N PRO A 322 17.51 3.34 0.55
CA PRO A 322 17.55 3.11 2.00
C PRO A 322 18.30 1.85 2.42
N GLU A 323 18.19 0.76 1.66
CA GLU A 323 18.88 -0.51 1.93
C GLU A 323 20.40 -0.36 1.82
N GLY A 324 20.86 0.57 0.98
CA GLY A 324 22.27 0.86 0.70
C GLY A 324 22.84 1.99 1.56
N CYS A 325 22.09 2.50 2.55
CA CYS A 325 22.49 3.62 3.44
C CYS A 325 23.59 3.23 4.47
N LEU A 326 24.43 2.26 4.09
CA LEU A 326 25.52 1.62 4.84
C LEU A 326 26.53 2.58 5.47
N ASN A 327 26.83 3.69 4.80
CA ASN A 327 27.88 4.63 5.24
C ASN A 327 27.58 5.32 6.58
N PHE A 328 26.34 5.23 7.06
CA PHE A 328 25.90 5.83 8.32
C PHE A 328 25.70 4.81 9.44
N TYR A 329 25.69 3.51 9.13
CA TYR A 329 25.40 2.42 10.07
C TYR A 329 26.66 1.57 10.30
N GLY A 330 27.68 2.16 10.95
CA GLY A 330 28.77 1.37 11.55
C GLY A 330 28.27 0.58 12.77
N LYS A 331 29.19 0.02 13.58
CA LYS A 331 28.84 -0.67 14.85
C LYS A 331 28.08 0.19 15.88
N ASN A 332 27.95 1.50 15.65
CA ASN A 332 27.26 2.44 16.52
C ASN A 332 25.92 2.87 15.91
N LEU A 333 24.81 2.37 16.49
CA LEU A 333 23.44 2.80 16.21
C LEU A 333 23.14 4.19 16.84
N GLY A 334 23.94 5.20 16.47
CA GLY A 334 23.82 6.56 17.00
C GLY A 334 22.77 7.43 16.30
N VAL A 335 22.56 8.66 16.80
CA VAL A 335 21.53 9.64 16.34
C VAL A 335 21.60 9.91 14.82
N GLY A 336 22.81 9.81 14.24
CA GLY A 336 23.04 10.05 12.83
C GLY A 336 22.37 9.01 11.92
N CYS A 337 22.22 7.77 12.37
CA CYS A 337 21.75 6.65 11.55
C CYS A 337 20.27 6.82 11.17
N ALA A 338 19.42 7.14 12.15
CA ALA A 338 17.97 7.31 11.97
C ALA A 338 17.63 8.48 11.03
N LYS A 339 18.29 9.62 11.27
CA LYS A 339 18.11 10.84 10.48
C LYS A 339 18.57 10.62 9.05
N ALA A 340 19.75 10.02 8.88
CA ALA A 340 20.26 9.70 7.55
C ALA A 340 19.32 8.76 6.79
N LEU A 341 18.76 7.75 7.46
CA LEU A 341 17.77 6.85 6.83
C LEU A 341 16.50 7.60 6.44
N TYR A 342 15.94 8.42 7.34
CA TYR A 342 14.76 9.23 7.04
C TYR A 342 15.00 10.16 5.83
N GLU A 343 16.13 10.88 5.81
CA GLU A 343 16.49 11.75 4.68
C GLU A 343 16.76 10.95 3.40
N CYS A 344 17.33 9.75 3.50
CA CYS A 344 17.49 8.84 2.37
C CYS A 344 16.14 8.45 1.77
N ILE A 345 15.18 8.04 2.61
CA ILE A 345 13.81 7.71 2.20
C ILE A 345 13.15 8.91 1.52
N ARG A 346 13.21 10.08 2.15
CA ARG A 346 12.64 11.33 1.62
C ARG A 346 13.24 11.71 0.26
N ASN A 347 14.55 11.54 0.09
CA ASN A 347 15.22 11.85 -1.17
C ASN A 347 14.91 10.81 -2.27
N SER A 348 14.73 9.54 -1.88
CA SER A 348 14.36 8.45 -2.81
C SER A 348 12.91 8.55 -3.28
N LEU A 349 12.00 9.08 -2.46
CA LEU A 349 10.57 9.19 -2.75
C LEU A 349 10.11 10.65 -2.70
N LYS A 350 10.47 11.43 -3.73
CA LYS A 350 10.10 12.86 -3.80
C LYS A 350 8.58 13.05 -3.88
N GLU A 351 7.88 12.12 -4.50
CA GLU A 351 6.42 12.04 -4.62
C GLU A 351 5.71 11.82 -3.28
N ALA A 352 6.40 11.35 -2.25
CA ALA A 352 5.82 11.16 -0.92
C ALA A 352 5.57 12.50 -0.20
N HIS A 353 6.27 13.57 -0.59
CA HIS A 353 6.24 14.89 0.05
C HIS A 353 6.44 14.80 1.58
N LEU A 354 7.45 14.03 2.02
CA LEU A 354 7.75 13.86 3.45
C LEU A 354 8.35 15.15 4.05
N PRO A 355 7.99 15.54 5.28
CA PRO A 355 8.46 16.79 5.90
C PRO A 355 9.97 16.77 6.18
N GLU A 356 10.57 17.96 6.26
CA GLU A 356 11.96 18.11 6.73
C GLU A 356 12.04 17.88 8.22
N LEU A 357 13.16 17.30 8.68
CA LEU A 357 13.42 17.22 10.11
C LEU A 357 13.81 18.61 10.62
N ASN A 358 13.03 19.15 11.58
CA ASN A 358 13.36 20.44 12.18
C ASN A 358 14.75 20.39 12.85
N PRO A 359 15.56 21.46 12.70
CA PRO A 359 16.72 21.67 13.54
C PRO A 359 16.29 21.67 15.01
N LEU A 360 17.05 21.02 15.89
CA LEU A 360 16.87 21.32 17.32
C LEU A 360 17.45 22.72 17.52
N GLU A 361 16.68 23.65 18.07
CA GLU A 361 17.24 24.89 18.57
C GLU A 361 18.42 24.54 19.49
N VAL A 362 19.60 24.98 19.08
CA VAL A 362 20.85 24.74 19.80
C VAL A 362 20.72 25.45 21.13
N ALA A 363 20.59 24.70 22.24
CA ALA A 363 20.93 25.26 23.53
C ALA A 363 22.36 25.83 23.42
N PRO A 364 22.60 27.10 23.79
CA PRO A 364 23.85 27.77 23.49
C PRO A 364 25.01 26.90 23.99
N THR A 365 25.89 26.56 23.06
CA THR A 365 27.10 25.77 23.29
C THR A 365 27.75 26.30 24.55
N ARG A 366 27.77 25.51 25.64
CA ARG A 366 28.63 25.83 26.79
C ARG A 366 30.02 26.05 26.22
N ALA A 367 30.55 27.26 26.45
CA ALA A 367 31.87 27.66 25.96
C ALA A 367 32.89 26.56 26.28
N PRO A 368 33.72 26.12 25.31
CA PRO A 368 34.79 25.20 25.60
C PRO A 368 35.74 25.87 26.60
N ALA A 369 36.00 25.20 27.72
CA ALA A 369 36.98 25.63 28.71
C ALA A 369 38.36 25.81 28.04
N PRO A 370 39.12 26.87 28.36
CA PRO A 370 40.41 27.09 27.75
C PRO A 370 41.40 26.07 28.31
N ARG A 371 41.83 25.12 27.48
CA ARG A 371 43.08 24.39 27.71
C ARG A 371 43.95 24.51 26.47
N GLY A 372 45.15 25.02 26.72
CA GLY A 372 46.10 25.46 25.73
C GLY A 372 46.51 24.36 24.76
N GLY A 373 46.74 24.81 23.53
CA GLY A 373 47.28 24.01 22.44
C GLY A 373 47.46 24.95 21.26
N ARG A 374 48.70 25.38 21.06
CA ARG A 374 49.11 26.31 20.00
C ARG A 374 48.80 25.75 18.62
N MET A 375 48.85 26.67 17.65
CA MET A 375 49.22 26.46 16.25
C MET A 375 48.08 26.09 15.29
N TRP A 376 47.52 27.12 14.64
CA TRP A 376 47.57 27.25 13.18
C TRP A 376 47.69 28.75 12.85
N ILE A 377 48.89 29.16 12.42
CA ILE A 377 49.18 30.48 11.87
C ILE A 377 48.87 30.42 10.39
N THR A 378 47.88 31.18 9.93
CA THR A 378 47.69 31.46 8.50
C THR A 378 48.23 32.85 8.21
N ARG A 379 49.35 32.91 7.48
CA ARG A 379 49.89 34.15 6.89
C ARG A 379 48.98 34.61 5.77
N SER A 380 48.51 35.86 5.85
CA SER A 380 48.07 36.64 4.69
C SER A 380 48.59 38.08 4.85
N ARG A 381 49.29 38.55 3.80
CA ARG A 381 49.98 39.84 3.69
C ARG A 381 49.03 41.04 3.67
N GLY A 382 49.40 42.09 4.41
CA GLY A 382 49.77 43.40 3.85
C GLY A 382 48.72 44.51 3.71
N ARG A 383 48.77 45.51 4.61
CA ARG A 383 49.09 46.95 4.37
C ARG A 383 48.92 47.72 5.69
N GLU A 384 49.99 48.35 6.18
CA GLU A 384 50.17 49.82 6.34
C GLU A 384 49.22 50.46 7.38
N ARG A 385 49.60 51.34 8.30
CA ARG A 385 50.85 52.00 8.71
C ARG A 385 50.49 52.72 10.03
N GLU A 386 51.51 53.01 10.83
CA GLU A 386 51.62 54.17 11.74
C GLU A 386 50.78 54.24 13.04
N GLY A 387 51.48 54.55 14.14
CA GLY A 387 50.88 55.20 15.31
C GLY A 387 50.99 54.46 16.65
N LEU A 388 52.21 54.20 17.15
CA LEU A 388 52.43 53.95 18.58
C LEU A 388 52.57 55.29 19.33
N PRO A 389 51.95 55.45 20.51
CA PRO A 389 52.52 56.23 21.60
C PRO A 389 53.14 55.31 22.67
N PRO A 390 54.16 55.79 23.41
CA PRO A 390 54.99 54.97 24.29
C PRO A 390 54.31 54.67 25.64
N PRO A 391 54.77 53.65 26.39
CA PRO A 391 54.20 53.28 27.68
C PRO A 391 54.63 54.24 28.80
N PRO A 392 53.76 54.56 29.77
CA PRO A 392 54.13 55.39 30.91
C PRO A 392 54.92 54.64 31.98
N GLU A 393 55.79 55.41 32.64
CA GLU A 393 56.89 55.04 33.53
C GLU A 393 56.51 54.27 34.82
N ILE A 394 57.36 53.31 35.16
CA ILE A 394 57.42 52.65 36.46
C ILE A 394 58.11 53.58 37.47
N LYS A 395 57.35 54.18 38.40
CA LYS A 395 57.92 54.78 39.61
C LYS A 395 58.08 53.71 40.70
N ARG A 396 59.32 53.28 40.90
CA ARG A 396 59.75 52.64 42.16
C ARG A 396 59.89 53.71 43.23
N ALA A 397 59.11 53.62 44.31
CA ALA A 397 59.46 54.22 45.59
C ALA A 397 59.91 53.10 46.54
N ARG A 398 61.16 53.19 46.98
CA ARG A 398 61.75 52.45 48.12
C ARG A 398 61.80 53.41 49.31
N GLY A 399 61.69 52.85 50.51
CA GLY A 399 61.90 53.47 51.82
C GLY A 399 60.70 53.14 52.72
N SER A 400 60.79 52.33 53.77
CA SER A 400 61.84 52.19 54.82
C SER A 400 61.87 50.71 55.27
N LEU A 401 63.00 50.08 55.62
CA LEU A 401 64.02 50.38 56.63
C LEU A 401 65.41 49.97 56.14
#